data_AF-A0A5M8RZM6-F1
#
_entry.id   AF-A0A5M8RZM6-F1
#
_cell.length_a   1.000
_cell.length_b   1.000
_cell.length_c   1.000
_cell.angle_alpha   90.00
_cell.angle_beta   90.00
_cell.angle_gamma   90.00
#
_symmetry.space_group_name_H-M   'P 1'
#
loop_
_entity.id
_entity.type
_entity.pdbx_description
1 polymer ?
#
loop_
_entity_poly.entity_id
_entity_poly.type
_entity_poly.pdbx_seq_one_letter_code
_entity_poly.pdbx_strand_id
1 'polypeptide(L)' 'MSGVSTKFSYKQLHTLKHALLKHMQREGITCNDIKSEQALLLKINYQIEKMKERYNI' A
#
# COMPACT_ATOMS: atom_id res chain seq x y z
N MET A 1 6.05 -19.67 -20.75
CA MET A 1 6.90 -18.97 -19.77
C MET A 1 5.99 -18.25 -18.80
N SER A 2 6.23 -18.44 -17.50
CA SER A 2 5.35 -18.16 -16.37
C SER A 2 4.76 -16.75 -16.37
N GLY A 3 3.43 -16.66 -16.34
CA GLY A 3 2.73 -15.41 -16.08
C GLY A 3 3.18 -14.85 -14.75
N VAL A 4 3.86 -13.70 -14.78
CA VAL A 4 4.15 -12.91 -13.58
C VAL A 4 2.78 -12.57 -13.00
N SER A 5 2.37 -13.28 -11.95
CA SER A 5 1.26 -12.84 -11.14
C SER A 5 1.69 -11.50 -10.56
N THR A 6 1.21 -10.40 -11.13
CA THR A 6 1.40 -9.03 -10.64
C THR A 6 0.67 -8.80 -9.31
N LYS A 7 0.55 -9.82 -8.47
CA LYS A 7 0.13 -9.70 -7.09
C LYS A 7 1.35 -9.37 -6.25
N PHE A 8 1.36 -8.15 -5.70
CA PHE A 8 2.30 -7.78 -4.65
C PHE A 8 2.25 -8.81 -3.52
N SER A 9 3.43 -9.25 -3.08
CA SER A 9 3.55 -10.07 -1.87
C SER A 9 3.19 -9.26 -0.63
N TYR A 10 2.84 -9.96 0.46
CA TYR A 10 2.51 -9.33 1.74
C TYR A 10 3.60 -8.36 2.24
N LYS A 11 4.88 -8.76 2.11
CA LYS A 11 6.03 -7.93 2.46
C LYS A 11 6.13 -6.69 1.56
N GLN A 12 5.86 -6.83 0.26
CA GLN A 12 5.85 -5.69 -0.67
C GLN A 12 4.72 -4.71 -0.36
N LEU A 13 3.53 -5.18 0.04
CA LEU A 13 2.42 -4.32 0.46
C LEU A 13 2.78 -3.49 1.70
N HIS A 14 3.41 -4.10 2.71
CA HIS A 14 3.90 -3.37 3.88
C HIS A 14 5.02 -2.38 3.55
N THR A 15 5.90 -2.74 2.62
CA THR A 15 6.96 -1.85 2.12
C THR A 15 6.35 -0.63 1.42
N LEU A 16 5.35 -0.85 0.55
CA LEU A 16 4.59 0.20 -0.11
C LEU A 16 3.88 1.10 0.89
N LYS A 17 3.16 0.51 1.86
CA LYS A 17 2.50 1.25 2.95
C LYS A 17 3.49 2.18 3.67
N HIS A 18 4.65 1.65 4.04
CA HIS A 18 5.67 2.41 4.76
C HIS A 18 6.31 3.52 3.90
N ALA A 19 6.60 3.25 2.63
CA ALA A 19 7.13 4.24 1.70
C ALA A 19 6.12 5.40 1.48
N LEU A 20 4.84 5.06 1.36
CA LEU A 20 3.75 6.01 1.14
C LEU A 20 3.53 6.90 2.37
N LEU A 21 3.60 6.33 3.59
CA LEU A 21 3.59 7.10 4.83
C LEU A 21 4.77 8.09 4.92
N LYS A 22 5.97 7.66 4.55
CA LYS A 22 7.14 8.55 4.50
C LYS A 22 6.99 9.65 3.45
N HIS A 23 6.39 9.33 2.30
CA HIS A 23 6.12 10.31 1.26
C HIS A 23 5.16 11.41 1.75
N MET A 24 4.13 11.03 2.50
CA MET A 24 3.19 11.98 3.10
C MET A 24 3.79 12.88 4.20
N GLN A 25 4.92 12.51 4.77
CA GLN A 25 5.62 13.30 5.80
C GLN A 25 6.59 14.34 5.22
N ARG A 26 6.72 14.42 3.89
CA ARG A 26 7.64 15.35 3.23
C ARG A 26 7.18 16.81 3.40
N GLU A 27 8.13 17.70 3.68
CA GLU A 27 7.88 19.14 3.65
C GLU A 27 7.45 19.60 2.24
N GLY A 28 6.33 20.33 2.18
CA GLY A 28 5.76 20.85 0.93
C GLY A 28 4.65 20.00 0.30
N ILE A 29 4.14 18.96 0.99
CA ILE A 29 2.97 18.21 0.50
C ILE A 29 1.70 19.07 0.55
N THR A 30 0.90 19.03 -0.51
CA THR A 30 -0.38 19.75 -0.53
C THR A 30 -1.51 18.91 0.07
N CYS A 31 -2.56 19.55 0.58
CA CYS A 31 -3.75 18.84 1.07
C CYS A 31 -4.39 17.93 0.01
N ASN A 32 -4.24 18.23 -1.28
CA ASN A 32 -4.75 17.40 -2.37
C ASN A 32 -3.90 16.12 -2.55
N ASP A 33 -2.59 16.23 -2.40
CA ASP A 33 -1.69 15.07 -2.43
C ASP A 33 -1.99 14.14 -1.25
N ILE A 34 -2.18 14.71 -0.04
CA ILE A 34 -2.55 13.93 1.16
C ILE A 34 -3.85 13.14 0.91
N LYS A 35 -4.89 13.76 0.35
CA LYS A 35 -6.16 13.07 0.06
C LYS A 35 -5.97 11.92 -0.93
N SER A 36 -5.19 12.14 -1.98
CA SER A 36 -4.89 11.12 -3.00
C SER A 36 -4.09 9.96 -2.40
N GLU A 37 -3.06 10.26 -1.62
CA GLU A 37 -2.21 9.28 -0.95
C GLU A 37 -2.96 8.51 0.13
N GLN A 38 -3.86 9.16 0.87
CA GLN A 38 -4.69 8.49 1.87
C GLN A 38 -5.68 7.50 1.22
N ALA A 39 -6.21 7.81 0.02
CA ALA A 39 -7.01 6.86 -0.75
C ALA A 39 -6.19 5.65 -1.23
N LEU A 40 -4.93 5.85 -1.62
CA LEU A 40 -4.00 4.77 -1.96
C LEU A 40 -3.66 3.91 -0.73
N LEU A 41 -3.44 4.53 0.42
CA LEU A 41 -3.17 3.86 1.69
C LEU A 41 -4.32 2.92 2.10
N LEU A 42 -5.56 3.37 1.92
CA LEU A 42 -6.75 2.55 2.18
C LEU A 42 -6.80 1.31 1.28
N LYS A 43 -6.48 1.46 -0.02
CA LYS A 43 -6.42 0.32 -0.96
C LYS A 43 -5.35 -0.69 -0.56
N ILE A 44 -4.17 -0.22 -0.15
CA ILE A 44 -3.07 -1.10 0.29
C ILE A 44 -3.46 -1.84 1.58
N ASN A 45 -4.03 -1.13 2.57
CA ASN A 45 -4.50 -1.77 3.81
C ASN A 45 -5.57 -2.83 3.53
N TYR A 46 -6.54 -2.55 2.65
CA TYR A 46 -7.54 -3.54 2.25
C TYR A 46 -6.90 -4.79 1.62
N GLN A 47 -5.87 -4.63 0.77
CA GLN A 47 -5.15 -5.78 0.22
C GLN A 47 -4.38 -6.56 1.28
N ILE A 48 -3.79 -5.88 2.27
CA ILE A 48 -3.11 -6.52 3.40
C ILE A 48 -4.09 -7.36 4.21
N GLU A 49 -5.25 -6.80 4.58
CA GLU A 49 -6.30 -7.51 5.33
C GLU A 49 -6.82 -8.72 4.54
N LYS A 50 -7.09 -8.55 3.24
CA LYS A 50 -7.49 -9.66 2.37
C LYS A 50 -6.43 -10.75 2.26
N MET A 51 -5.14 -10.41 2.36
CA MET A 51 -4.07 -11.40 2.43
C MET A 51 -4.04 -12.08 3.80
N LYS A 52 -4.20 -11.34 4.90
CA LYS A 52 -4.30 -11.92 6.25
C LYS A 52 -5.43 -12.93 6.33
N GLU A 53 -6.63 -12.59 5.85
CA GLU A 53 -7.78 -13.51 5.81
C GLU A 53 -7.47 -14.76 4.97
N ARG A 54 -6.84 -14.61 3.80
CA ARG A 54 -6.50 -15.74 2.93
C ARG A 54 -5.48 -16.69 3.54
N TYR A 55 -4.52 -16.16 4.26
CA TYR A 55 -3.41 -16.93 4.84
C TYR A 55 -3.60 -17.23 6.33
N ASN A 56 -4.72 -16.78 6.92
CA ASN A 56 -5.06 -16.91 8.33
C ASN A 56 -3.96 -16.39 9.29
N ILE A 57 -3.37 -15.24 8.94
CA ILE A 57 -2.26 -14.57 9.67
C ILE A 57 -2.78 -13.39 10.48
#